data_AF-A0A9R0Y769-F1
#
_entry.id   AF-A0A9R0Y769-F1
#
_cell.length_a   1.000
_cell.length_b   1.000
_cell.length_c   1.000
_cell.angle_alpha   90.00
_cell.angle_beta   90.00
_cell.angle_gamma   90.00
#
_symmetry.space_group_name_H-M   'P 1'
#
loop_
_entity.id
_entity.type
_entity.pdbx_description
1 polymer ?
#
loop_
_entity_poly.entity_id
_entity_poly.type
_entity_poly.pdbx_seq_one_letter_code
_entity_poly.pdbx_strand_id
1 'polypeptide(L)'
;MEGDKFQEEIKCLIEVKRKNITRFLGYCADTQGRVVDFEGSFVMADVRRQFLCFKYRHKDTYSGVEWREHYQIIKGNCKGLWYLHRNHIVHLDLKPDNILLDDNMVPIADFGLSKYFRAGLSFQNLDEHRVIWHQNSTVENSHSSQTYTVWVL
;
A
#
# COMPACT_ATOMS: atom_id res chain seq x y z
N MET A 1 -0.07 -16.71 -7.74
CA MET A 1 1.39 -16.48 -7.73
C MET A 1 1.63 -15.02 -7.30
N GLU A 2 2.81 -14.66 -6.81
CA GLU A 2 3.08 -13.31 -6.28
C GLU A 2 2.88 -12.17 -7.32
N GLY A 3 3.06 -12.49 -8.60
CA GLY A 3 2.78 -11.57 -9.71
C GLY A 3 1.30 -11.16 -9.86
N ASP A 4 0.36 -11.97 -9.37
CA ASP A 4 -1.07 -11.66 -9.45
C ASP A 4 -1.45 -10.58 -8.43
N LYS A 5 -0.85 -10.61 -7.23
CA LYS A 5 -1.16 -9.68 -6.14
C LYS A 5 -0.76 -8.24 -6.48
N PHE A 6 0.45 -8.05 -7.02
CA PHE A 6 0.93 -6.71 -7.41
C PHE A 6 0.06 -6.06 -8.49
N GLN A 7 -0.40 -6.86 -9.46
CA GLN A 7 -1.30 -6.36 -10.52
C GLN A 7 -2.71 -6.06 -9.97
N GLU A 8 -3.21 -6.87 -9.05
CA GLU A 8 -4.49 -6.60 -8.36
C GLU A 8 -4.44 -5.30 -7.55
N GLU A 9 -3.34 -5.06 -6.83
CA GLU A 9 -3.14 -3.83 -6.06
C GLU A 9 -3.06 -2.61 -6.99
N ILE A 10 -2.25 -2.66 -8.05
CA ILE A 10 -2.15 -1.58 -9.06
C ILE A 10 -3.53 -1.26 -9.65
N LYS A 11 -4.31 -2.30 -9.96
CA LYS A 11 -5.66 -2.12 -10.50
C LYS A 11 -6.56 -1.37 -9.53
N CYS A 12 -6.51 -1.68 -8.24
CA CYS A 12 -7.24 -0.93 -7.23
C CYS A 12 -6.74 0.52 -7.15
N LEU A 13 -5.42 0.74 -7.17
CA LEU A 13 -4.81 2.07 -7.04
C LEU A 13 -5.07 3.00 -8.23
N ILE A 14 -5.13 2.48 -9.46
CA ILE A 14 -5.39 3.28 -10.67
C ILE A 14 -6.83 3.82 -10.69
N GLU A 15 -7.79 3.02 -10.25
CA GLU A 15 -9.22 3.37 -10.22
C GLU A 15 -9.56 4.43 -9.15
N VAL A 16 -8.64 4.64 -8.20
CA VAL A 16 -8.94 5.36 -6.96
C VAL A 16 -8.23 6.70 -6.94
N LYS A 17 -8.98 7.79 -7.21
CA LYS A 17 -8.46 9.17 -7.17
C LYS A 17 -9.35 10.06 -6.32
N ARG A 18 -9.02 10.20 -5.03
CA ARG A 18 -9.75 11.07 -4.10
C ARG A 18 -8.87 11.62 -2.97
N LYS A 19 -9.27 12.76 -2.41
CA LYS A 19 -8.58 13.45 -1.31
C LYS A 19 -8.31 12.59 -0.06
N ASN A 20 -9.15 11.59 0.25
CA ASN A 20 -9.01 10.75 1.45
C ASN A 20 -8.43 9.36 1.17
N ILE A 21 -7.70 9.23 0.06
CA ILE A 21 -7.01 8.00 -0.33
C ILE A 21 -5.64 8.39 -0.87
N THR A 22 -4.63 7.57 -0.55
CA THR A 22 -3.24 7.90 -0.87
C THR A 22 -3.10 8.04 -2.37
N ARG A 23 -2.57 9.17 -2.81
CA ARG A 23 -2.46 9.46 -4.23
C ARG A 23 -1.35 8.63 -4.85
N PHE A 24 -1.74 7.56 -5.52
CA PHE A 24 -0.86 6.77 -6.38
C PHE A 24 -0.35 7.62 -7.55
N LEU A 25 0.97 7.56 -7.79
CA LEU A 25 1.65 8.27 -8.88
C LEU A 25 2.06 7.32 -10.01
N GLY A 26 2.37 6.07 -9.68
CA GLY A 26 2.81 5.07 -10.64
C GLY A 26 3.55 3.92 -9.97
N TYR A 27 4.05 2.99 -10.77
CA TYR A 27 4.80 1.84 -10.29
C TYR A 27 6.05 1.63 -11.15
N CYS A 28 7.03 0.93 -10.59
CA CYS A 28 8.18 0.40 -11.33
C CYS A 28 8.22 -1.10 -11.13
N ALA A 29 8.35 -1.87 -12.21
CA ALA A 29 8.49 -3.31 -12.16
C ALA A 29 9.63 -3.72 -13.09
N ASP A 30 10.60 -4.44 -12.56
CA ASP A 30 11.78 -4.89 -13.27
C ASP A 30 12.02 -6.38 -12.98
N THR A 31 12.39 -7.14 -14.00
CA THR A 31 12.73 -8.57 -13.88
C THR A 31 14.10 -8.78 -14.51
N GLN A 32 15.06 -9.19 -13.70
CA GLN A 32 16.44 -9.42 -14.13
C GLN A 32 16.80 -10.89 -13.91
N GLY A 33 17.29 -11.54 -14.97
CA GLY A 33 17.94 -12.84 -14.84
C GLY A 33 19.25 -12.71 -14.07
N ARG A 34 19.42 -13.49 -13.00
CA ARG A 34 20.64 -13.56 -12.20
C ARG A 34 21.08 -15.01 -12.03
N VAL A 35 22.38 -15.23 -12.08
CA VAL A 35 22.96 -16.50 -11.65
C VAL A 35 22.89 -16.55 -10.13
N VAL A 36 22.28 -17.61 -9.59
CA VAL A 36 22.21 -17.89 -8.15
C VAL A 36 22.77 -19.27 -7.88
N ASP A 37 23.45 -19.42 -6.75
CA ASP A 37 23.85 -20.73 -6.24
C ASP A 37 22.64 -21.40 -5.59
N PHE A 38 22.32 -22.61 -6.05
CA PHE A 38 21.30 -23.47 -5.49
C PHE A 38 21.89 -24.87 -5.31
N GLU A 39 22.06 -25.27 -4.05
CA GLU A 39 22.60 -26.59 -3.68
C GLU A 39 23.97 -26.92 -4.33
N GLY A 40 24.83 -25.91 -4.50
CA GLY A 40 26.17 -26.07 -5.09
C GLY A 40 26.17 -26.06 -6.63
N SER A 41 25.02 -25.77 -7.26
CA SER A 41 24.89 -25.59 -8.70
C SER A 41 24.49 -24.16 -9.04
N PHE A 42 25.14 -23.57 -10.04
CA PHE A 42 24.76 -22.25 -10.55
C PHE A 42 23.57 -22.37 -11.51
N VAL A 43 22.46 -21.75 -11.15
CA VAL A 43 21.24 -21.72 -11.96
C VAL A 43 20.87 -20.30 -12.33
N MET A 44 20.27 -20.11 -13.50
CA MET A 44 19.68 -18.83 -13.89
C MET A 44 18.31 -18.70 -13.23
N ALA A 45 18.13 -17.66 -12.43
CA ALA A 45 16.86 -17.34 -11.79
C ALA A 45 16.43 -15.91 -12.12
N ASP A 46 15.12 -15.70 -12.27
CA ASP A 46 14.56 -14.36 -12.40
C ASP A 46 14.42 -13.71 -11.03
N VAL A 47 15.02 -12.53 -10.87
CA VAL A 47 14.83 -11.67 -9.71
C VAL A 47 13.88 -10.54 -10.09
N ARG A 48 12.72 -10.51 -9.44
CA ARG A 48 11.70 -9.48 -9.64
C ARG A 48 11.85 -8.37 -8.60
N ARG A 49 11.71 -7.13 -9.05
CA ARG A 49 11.71 -5.93 -8.22
C ARG A 49 10.49 -5.10 -8.54
N GLN A 50 9.73 -4.72 -7.53
CA GLN A 50 8.45 -4.04 -7.69
C GLN A 50 8.38 -2.89 -6.69
N PHE A 51 8.02 -1.71 -7.18
CA PHE A 51 7.91 -0.50 -6.37
C PHE A 51 6.62 0.23 -6.70
N LEU A 52 5.93 0.70 -5.67
CA LEU A 52 4.79 1.59 -5.79
C LEU A 52 5.22 3.00 -5.39
N CYS A 53 4.84 3.99 -6.20
CA CYS A 53 5.15 5.39 -5.97
C CYS A 53 3.89 6.14 -5.57
N PHE A 54 3.94 6.80 -4.41
CA PHE A 54 2.84 7.57 -3.85
C PHE A 54 3.25 9.01 -3.58
N LYS A 55 2.31 9.94 -3.73
CA LYS A 55 2.47 11.29 -3.23
C LYS A 55 2.09 11.30 -1.76
N TYR A 56 3.08 11.51 -0.90
CA TYR A 56 2.89 11.68 0.52
C TYR A 56 3.63 12.93 1.00
N ARG A 57 3.06 13.62 1.98
CA ARG A 57 3.71 14.74 2.66
C ARG A 57 3.59 14.50 4.16
N HIS A 58 4.70 14.17 4.79
CA HIS A 58 4.75 13.93 6.22
C HIS A 58 4.47 15.24 6.98
N LYS A 59 3.62 15.17 8.00
CA LYS A 59 3.40 16.28 8.94
C LYS A 59 4.30 16.07 10.15
N ASP A 60 5.35 16.88 10.26
CA ASP A 60 6.46 16.69 11.22
C ASP A 60 6.12 16.96 12.71
N THR A 61 4.85 17.22 13.07
CA THR A 61 4.51 17.59 14.45
C THR A 61 3.12 17.08 14.86
N TYR A 62 3.14 16.16 15.83
CA TYR A 62 1.99 15.81 16.68
C TYR A 62 2.10 16.58 18.00
N SER A 63 1.99 17.90 17.96
CA SER A 63 1.89 18.69 19.19
C SER A 63 0.44 18.68 19.68
N GLY A 64 0.04 17.60 20.36
CA GLY A 64 -1.25 17.51 21.04
C GLY A 64 -2.45 17.62 20.09
N VAL A 65 -2.88 16.49 19.54
CA VAL A 65 -4.02 16.44 18.62
C VAL A 65 -5.30 16.74 19.41
N GLU A 66 -5.80 17.97 19.27
CA GLU A 66 -7.11 18.38 19.82
C GLU A 66 -8.21 17.43 19.34
N TRP A 67 -9.26 17.20 20.15
CA TRP A 67 -10.37 16.31 19.77
C TRP A 67 -10.96 16.63 18.39
N ARG A 68 -10.95 17.91 18.02
CA ARG A 68 -11.35 18.38 16.70
C ARG A 68 -10.55 17.74 15.56
N GLU A 69 -9.24 17.57 15.72
CA GLU A 69 -8.38 16.91 14.74
C GLU A 69 -8.66 15.41 14.68
N HIS A 70 -8.81 14.73 15.82
CA HIS A 70 -9.25 13.32 15.86
C HIS A 70 -10.58 13.10 15.11
N TYR A 71 -11.55 13.99 15.31
CA TYR A 71 -12.81 13.92 14.59
C TYR A 71 -12.62 14.11 13.06
N GLN A 72 -11.73 15.02 12.63
CA GLN A 72 -11.42 15.17 11.20
C GLN A 72 -10.73 13.93 10.62
N ILE A 73 -9.84 13.29 11.39
CA ILE A 73 -9.19 12.03 11.03
C ILE A 73 -10.25 10.95 10.79
N ILE A 74 -11.15 10.73 11.75
CA ILE A 74 -12.23 9.73 11.63
C ILE A 74 -13.14 10.05 10.44
N LYS A 75 -13.58 11.31 10.32
CA LYS A 75 -14.46 11.76 9.22
C LYS A 75 -13.80 11.59 7.85
N GLY A 76 -12.50 11.85 7.74
CA GLY A 76 -11.71 11.64 6.52
C GLY A 76 -11.70 10.17 6.11
N ASN A 77 -11.39 9.27 7.06
CA ASN A 77 -11.40 7.83 6.84
C ASN A 77 -12.77 7.30 6.42
N CYS A 78 -13.86 7.72 7.08
CA CYS A 78 -15.20 7.32 6.68
C CYS A 78 -15.53 7.75 5.24
N LYS A 79 -15.09 8.94 4.81
CA LYS A 79 -15.25 9.40 3.42
C LYS A 79 -14.43 8.60 2.42
N GLY A 80 -13.20 8.21 2.81
CA GLY A 80 -12.33 7.33 2.02
C GLY A 80 -12.95 5.95 1.83
N LEU A 81 -13.37 5.30 2.92
CA LEU A 81 -14.06 4.00 2.88
C LEU A 81 -15.34 4.04 2.06
N TRP A 82 -16.18 5.07 2.27
CA TRP A 82 -17.39 5.24 1.48
C TRP A 82 -17.10 5.37 -0.02
N TYR A 83 -16.01 6.06 -0.39
CA TYR A 83 -15.57 6.11 -1.78
C TYR A 83 -15.18 4.73 -2.31
N LEU A 84 -14.34 4.00 -1.58
CA LEU A 84 -13.87 2.68 -1.99
C LEU A 84 -15.05 1.75 -2.23
N HIS A 85 -15.98 1.68 -1.27
CA HIS A 85 -17.15 0.82 -1.36
C HIS A 85 -18.06 1.21 -2.55
N ARG A 86 -18.22 2.50 -2.83
CA ARG A 86 -18.97 2.98 -4.01
C ARG A 86 -18.31 2.60 -5.34
N ASN A 87 -17.01 2.38 -5.35
CA ASN A 87 -16.25 1.86 -6.50
C ASN A 87 -16.01 0.35 -6.40
N HIS A 88 -16.78 -0.35 -5.56
CA HIS A 88 -16.69 -1.80 -5.36
C HIS A 88 -15.33 -2.32 -4.88
N ILE A 89 -14.58 -1.51 -4.15
CA ILE A 89 -13.31 -1.89 -3.56
C ILE A 89 -13.51 -2.08 -2.06
N VAL A 90 -13.07 -3.22 -1.53
CA VAL A 90 -12.98 -3.49 -0.09
C VAL A 90 -11.51 -3.51 0.30
N HIS A 91 -11.14 -2.75 1.34
CA HIS A 91 -9.74 -2.55 1.74
C HIS A 91 -9.09 -3.79 2.38
N LEU A 92 -9.85 -4.49 3.23
CA LEU A 92 -9.46 -5.68 4.00
C LEU A 92 -8.32 -5.54 5.02
N ASP A 93 -7.48 -4.50 4.96
CA ASP A 93 -6.41 -4.25 5.96
C ASP A 93 -6.48 -2.85 6.58
N LEU A 94 -7.66 -2.45 7.06
CA LEU A 94 -7.81 -1.12 7.67
C LEU A 94 -7.29 -1.16 9.12
N LYS A 95 -6.09 -0.61 9.33
CA LYS A 95 -5.42 -0.48 10.63
C LYS A 95 -4.70 0.88 10.71
N PRO A 96 -4.36 1.37 11.91
CA PRO A 96 -3.70 2.67 12.07
C PRO A 96 -2.43 2.86 11.22
N ASP A 97 -1.61 1.83 11.02
CA ASP A 97 -0.40 1.88 10.17
C ASP A 97 -0.72 2.21 8.70
N ASN A 98 -1.92 1.87 8.25
CA ASN A 98 -2.41 2.08 6.88
C ASN A 98 -3.18 3.42 6.76
N ILE A 99 -3.09 4.27 7.78
CA ILE A 99 -3.70 5.60 7.83
C ILE A 99 -2.58 6.63 7.84
N LEU A 100 -2.27 7.21 6.68
CA LEU A 100 -1.17 8.17 6.57
C LEU A 100 -1.63 9.57 6.96
N LEU A 101 -0.95 10.25 7.86
CA LEU A 101 -1.31 11.61 8.28
C LEU A 101 -0.51 12.65 7.49
N ASP A 102 -1.17 13.26 6.50
CA ASP A 102 -0.63 14.38 5.71
C ASP A 102 -1.29 15.74 6.05
N ASP A 103 -0.73 16.81 5.49
CA ASP A 103 -1.24 18.20 5.61
C ASP A 103 -2.72 18.37 5.22
N ASN A 104 -3.25 17.49 4.38
CA ASN A 104 -4.53 17.65 3.70
C ASN A 104 -5.60 16.65 4.16
N MET A 105 -5.33 15.92 5.24
CA MET A 105 -6.16 14.91 5.87
C MET A 105 -6.01 13.51 5.31
N VAL A 106 -5.39 12.68 6.14
CA VAL A 106 -5.68 11.26 6.38
C VAL A 106 -6.11 10.41 5.19
N PRO A 107 -5.25 10.20 4.20
CA PRO A 107 -5.50 9.18 3.20
C PRO A 107 -5.36 7.75 3.74
N ILE A 108 -6.32 6.90 3.37
CA ILE A 108 -6.18 5.43 3.47
C ILE A 108 -5.06 4.98 2.52
N ALA A 109 -4.18 4.10 2.97
CA ALA A 109 -3.04 3.55 2.24
C ALA A 109 -3.00 2.02 2.33
N ASP A 110 -2.04 1.42 1.61
CA ASP A 110 -1.78 -0.02 1.57
C ASP A 110 -2.96 -0.85 1.06
N PHE A 111 -2.97 -1.07 -0.26
CA PHE A 111 -4.02 -1.78 -0.97
C PHE A 111 -3.61 -3.25 -1.24
N GLY A 112 -2.55 -3.75 -0.62
CA GLY A 112 -1.99 -5.08 -0.91
C GLY A 112 -2.96 -6.23 -0.62
N LEU A 113 -3.92 -6.04 0.28
CA LEU A 113 -5.01 -6.98 0.54
C LEU A 113 -6.35 -6.56 -0.07
N SER A 114 -6.43 -5.41 -0.74
CA SER A 114 -7.68 -4.88 -1.28
C SER A 114 -8.24 -5.76 -2.39
N LYS A 115 -9.58 -5.81 -2.49
CA LYS A 115 -10.27 -6.60 -3.50
C LYS A 115 -11.31 -5.76 -4.24
N TYR A 116 -11.28 -5.87 -5.57
CA TYR A 116 -12.26 -5.27 -6.46
C TYR A 116 -13.39 -6.28 -6.75
N PHE A 117 -14.61 -5.97 -6.33
CA PHE A 117 -15.80 -6.79 -6.56
C PHE A 117 -16.50 -6.33 -7.84
N ARG A 118 -16.33 -7.04 -8.96
CA ARG A 118 -17.22 -6.84 -10.11
C ARG A 118 -18.63 -7.33 -9.75
N ALA A 119 -19.66 -6.58 -10.16
CA ALA A 119 -21.05 -7.03 -10.06
C ALA A 119 -21.17 -8.42 -10.70
N GLY A 120 -21.45 -9.45 -9.89
CA GLY A 120 -21.51 -10.86 -10.29
C GLY A 120 -20.65 -11.84 -9.47
N LEU A 121 -19.71 -11.36 -8.63
CA LEU A 121 -18.91 -12.21 -7.74
C LEU A 121 -19.44 -12.12 -6.29
N SER A 122 -19.83 -13.26 -5.72
CA SER A 122 -20.26 -13.37 -4.31
C SER A 122 -19.05 -13.41 -3.36
N PHE A 123 -19.26 -13.03 -2.10
CA PHE A 123 -18.25 -13.07 -1.01
C PHE A 123 -17.67 -14.47 -0.71
N GLN A 124 -18.16 -15.52 -1.35
CA GLN A 124 -17.83 -16.91 -1.04
C GLN A 124 -16.47 -17.39 -1.60
N ASN A 125 -15.73 -16.55 -2.34
CA ASN A 125 -14.44 -16.89 -2.96
C ASN A 125 -13.21 -16.28 -2.26
N LEU A 126 -13.32 -15.84 -1.01
CA LEU A 126 -12.16 -15.38 -0.23
C LEU A 126 -11.52 -16.59 0.46
N ASP A 127 -10.57 -17.25 -0.22
CA ASP A 127 -9.82 -18.37 0.36
C ASP A 127 -9.02 -17.94 1.60
N GLU A 128 -9.22 -18.71 2.67
CA GLU A 128 -8.56 -18.62 3.97
C GLU A 128 -7.05 -18.93 3.88
N HIS A 129 -6.24 -17.98 3.40
CA HIS A 129 -4.78 -18.13 3.49
C HIS A 129 -4.17 -17.13 4.48
N ARG A 130 -3.95 -17.64 5.70
CA ARG A 130 -3.08 -17.10 6.76
C ARG A 130 -1.83 -16.44 6.17
N VAL A 131 -1.67 -15.14 6.38
CA VAL A 131 -0.44 -14.40 6.08
C VAL A 131 0.49 -14.50 7.28
N ILE A 132 1.67 -15.08 7.06
CA ILE A 132 2.78 -15.09 8.01
C ILE A 132 3.59 -13.81 7.76
N TRP A 133 3.76 -12.97 8.78
CA TRP A 133 4.55 -11.75 8.70
C TRP A 133 6.04 -12.06 8.81
N HIS A 134 6.85 -11.56 7.87
CA HIS A 134 8.31 -11.42 8.04
C HIS A 134 8.66 -9.93 8.04
N GLN A 135 9.32 -9.49 9.12
CA GLN A 135 9.83 -8.14 9.31
C GLN A 135 11.25 -8.09 8.73
N ASN A 136 11.55 -7.15 7.82
CA ASN A 136 12.92 -6.88 7.37
C ASN A 136 13.44 -5.55 7.94
N SER A 137 14.70 -5.62 8.37
CA SER A 137 15.45 -4.67 9.17
C SER A 137 15.84 -3.38 8.44
N THR A 138 15.91 -2.27 9.17
CA THR A 138 16.34 -0.94 8.72
C THR A 138 17.87 -0.82 8.60
N VAL A 139 18.34 -0.13 7.56
CA VAL A 139 19.68 0.50 7.53
C VAL A 139 19.48 1.99 7.23
N GLU A 140 19.85 2.84 8.18
CA GLU A 140 19.86 4.30 8.03
C GLU A 140 21.07 4.75 7.22
N ASN A 141 20.90 5.76 6.37
CA ASN A 141 22.01 6.60 5.97
C ASN A 141 21.62 8.08 6.01
N SER A 142 22.54 8.87 6.54
CA SER A 142 22.41 10.28 6.87
C SER A 142 22.72 11.14 5.64
N HIS A 143 22.07 12.31 5.56
CA HIS A 143 22.31 13.41 4.59
C HIS A 143 21.34 13.48 3.39
N SER A 144 20.11 13.92 3.64
CA SER A 144 19.43 14.97 2.85
C SER A 144 18.08 15.33 3.49
N SER A 145 17.72 16.62 3.53
CA SER A 145 16.47 17.13 4.12
C SER A 145 15.24 16.95 3.21
N GLN A 146 15.18 15.86 2.45
CA GLN A 146 13.99 15.42 1.74
C GLN A 146 13.87 13.90 1.86
N THR A 147 13.04 13.43 2.79
CA THR A 147 12.70 12.02 2.95
C THR A 147 11.63 11.64 1.95
N TYR A 148 12.04 10.99 0.87
CA TYR A 148 11.13 10.15 0.09
C TYR A 148 11.13 8.77 0.73
N THR A 149 10.12 8.45 1.54
CA THR A 149 9.93 7.08 2.00
C THR A 149 9.42 6.26 0.82
N VAL A 150 10.32 5.50 0.19
CA VAL A 150 9.93 4.41 -0.71
C VAL A 150 9.59 3.24 0.19
N TRP A 151 8.31 2.90 0.28
CA TRP A 151 7.90 1.61 0.84
C TRP A 151 8.32 0.55 -0.17
N VAL A 152 9.37 -0.18 0.16
CA VAL A 152 9.79 -1.38 -0.57
C VAL A 152 9.06 -2.55 0.10
N LEU A 153 8.16 -3.20 -0.64
CA LEU A 153 7.66 -4.52 -0.27
C LEU A 153 8.75 -5.56 -0.55
#